data_AF-A0A4Q1TBL3-F1
#
_entry.id   AF-A0A4Q1TBL3-F1
#
_cell.length_a   1.000
_cell.length_b   1.000
_cell.length_c   1.000
_cell.angle_alpha   90.00
_cell.angle_beta   90.00
_cell.angle_gamma   90.00
#
_symmetry.space_group_name_H-M   'P 1'
#
loop_
_entity.id
_entity.type
_entity.pdbx_description
1 polymer ?
#
loop_
_entity_poly.entity_id
_entity_poly.type
_entity_poly.pdbx_seq_one_letter_code
_entity_poly.pdbx_strand_id
1 'polypeptide(L)' 'MHNDERSFQPFCATRDDVAPLFSAPALVGRELKKLSLEDCRGKWVVLFFYPSDFTFV' A
#
# COMPACT_ATOMS: atom_id res chain seq x y z
N MET A 1 -33.40 -5.66 17.86
CA MET A 1 -33.26 -4.69 16.77
C MET A 1 -32.16 -3.68 17.14
N HIS A 2 -30.90 -4.13 17.18
CA HIS A 2 -29.76 -3.21 17.29
C HIS A 2 -29.31 -2.96 15.85
N ASN A 3 -29.67 -1.79 15.32
CA ASN A 3 -29.29 -1.36 13.99
C ASN A 3 -27.80 -1.05 14.02
N ASP A 4 -27.01 -1.96 13.46
CA ASP A 4 -25.57 -1.80 13.26
C ASP A 4 -25.39 -0.83 12.09
N GLU A 5 -25.34 0.47 12.39
CA GLU A 5 -24.79 1.49 11.48
C GLU A 5 -23.27 1.25 11.36
N ARG A 6 -22.88 0.16 10.68
CA ARG A 6 -21.56 0.06 10.10
C ARG A 6 -21.50 1.10 9.00
N SER A 7 -20.99 2.27 9.36
CA SER A 7 -20.52 3.28 8.44
C SER A 7 -19.63 2.61 7.40
N PHE A 8 -20.16 2.43 6.19
CA PHE A 8 -19.36 2.07 5.03
C PHE A 8 -18.40 3.23 4.80
N GLN A 9 -17.18 3.11 5.33
CA GLN A 9 -16.05 3.93 4.96
C GLN A 9 -15.32 3.16 3.84
N PRO A 10 -15.61 3.39 2.55
CA PRO A 10 -15.01 2.62 1.46
C PRO A 10 -13.53 2.99 1.19
N PHE A 11 -12.91 3.76 2.09
CA PHE A 11 -11.62 4.43 1.84
C PHE A 11 -10.48 3.94 2.75
N CYS A 12 -10.68 2.87 3.53
CA CYS A 12 -9.67 2.35 4.46
C CYS A 12 -9.46 0.85 4.23
N ALA A 13 -8.20 0.43 4.09
CA ALA A 13 -7.85 -0.98 3.96
C ALA A 13 -7.96 -1.67 5.33
N THR A 14 -8.70 -2.76 5.40
CA THR A 14 -8.81 -3.61 6.59
C THR A 14 -7.94 -4.87 6.46
N ARG A 15 -7.76 -5.61 7.57
CA ARG A 15 -6.86 -6.78 7.63
C ARG A 15 -7.24 -7.88 6.63
N ASP A 16 -8.53 -8.08 6.41
CA ASP A 16 -9.04 -9.21 5.63
C ASP A 16 -9.24 -8.84 4.15
N ASP A 17 -9.00 -7.56 3.80
CA ASP A 17 -9.06 -7.09 2.42
C ASP A 17 -7.82 -7.52 1.64
N VAL A 18 -8.02 -7.80 0.35
CA VAL A 18 -6.89 -7.94 -0.57
C VAL A 18 -6.21 -6.58 -0.71
N ALA A 19 -4.91 -6.55 -0.49
CA ALA A 19 -4.12 -5.33 -0.66
C ALA A 19 -4.32 -4.72 -2.06
N PRO A 20 -4.56 -3.40 -2.17
CA PRO A 20 -4.76 -2.75 -3.47
C PRO A 20 -3.56 -2.96 -4.40
N LEU A 21 -3.85 -3.37 -5.64
CA LEU A 21 -2.81 -3.51 -6.65
C LEU A 21 -2.22 -2.14 -6.99
N PHE A 22 -0.89 -2.08 -7.06
CA PHE A 22 -0.17 -0.90 -7.53
C PHE A 22 0.93 -1.31 -8.50
N SER A 23 1.29 -0.37 -9.38
CA SER A 23 2.52 -0.44 -10.14
C SER A 23 3.11 0.95 -10.28
N ALA A 24 4.39 1.08 -9.97
CA ALA A 24 5.10 2.35 -9.96
C ALA A 24 6.57 2.17 -10.35
N PRO A 25 7.22 3.22 -10.89
CA PRO A 25 8.68 3.25 -10.97
C PRO A 25 9.28 3.30 -9.56
N ALA A 26 10.27 2.46 -9.29
CA ALA A 26 10.98 2.37 -8.03
C ALA A 26 12.49 2.29 -8.27
N LEU A 27 13.28 2.87 -7.37
CA LEU A 27 14.73 2.72 -7.36
C LEU A 27 15.10 1.44 -6.61
N VAL A 28 15.55 0.41 -7.32
CA VAL A 28 15.98 -0.86 -6.74
C VAL A 28 17.50 -0.96 -6.87
N GLY A 29 18.21 -0.83 -5.74
CA GLY A 29 19.67 -0.70 -5.74
C GLY A 29 20.10 0.62 -6.36
N ARG A 30 20.57 0.60 -7.62
CA ARG A 30 20.98 1.79 -8.39
C ARG A 30 20.24 1.92 -9.73
N GLU A 31 19.20 1.12 -9.94
CA GLU A 31 18.46 1.08 -11.20
C GLU A 31 16.99 1.43 -10.98
N LEU A 32 16.43 2.23 -11.89
CA LEU A 32 15.00 2.48 -11.94
C LEU A 32 14.30 1.30 -12.61
N LYS A 33 13.36 0.68 -11.91
CA LYS A 33 12.58 -0.47 -12.40
C LYS A 33 11.10 -0.21 -12.17
N LYS A 34 10.25 -0.78 -13.03
CA LYS A 34 8.81 -0.85 -12.77
C LYS A 34 8.57 -1.99 -11.77
N LEU A 35 8.06 -1.65 -10.59
CA LEU A 35 7.68 -2.62 -9.56
C LEU A 35 6.15 -2.70 -9.50
N SER A 36 5.62 -3.90 -9.31
CA SER A 36 4.22 -4.12 -8.97
C SER A 36 4.09 -4.93 -7.69
N LEU A 37 2.93 -4.84 -7.04
CA LEU A 37 2.62 -5.71 -5.89
C LEU A 37 2.63 -7.21 -6.28
N GLU A 38 2.30 -7.51 -7.54
CA GLU A 38 2.24 -8.87 -8.06
C GLU A 38 3.62 -9.54 -8.14
N ASP A 39 4.67 -8.76 -8.43
CA ASP A 39 6.07 -9.23 -8.45
C ASP A 39 6.54 -9.71 -7.06
N CYS A 40 5.86 -9.28 -6.00
CA CYS A 40 6.19 -9.61 -4.61
C CYS A 40 5.37 -10.80 -4.06
N ARG A 41 4.54 -11.47 -4.87
CA ARG A 41 3.74 -12.62 -4.42
C ARG A 41 4.61 -13.73 -3.82
N GLY A 42 4.08 -14.39 -2.79
CA GLY A 42 4.79 -15.44 -2.06
C GLY A 42 5.81 -14.94 -1.03
N LYS A 43 5.91 -13.62 -0.83
CA LYS A 43 6.73 -12.98 0.21
C LYS A 43 5.86 -12.09 1.09
N TRP A 44 6.27 -11.90 2.33
CA TRP A 44 5.71 -10.84 3.17
C TRP A 44 6.18 -9.48 2.67
N VAL A 45 5.26 -8.53 2.58
CA VAL A 45 5.51 -7.18 2.08
C VAL A 45 5.09 -6.18 3.14
N VAL A 46 5.97 -5.22 3.44
CA VAL A 46 5.66 -4.05 4.26
C VAL A 46 5.68 -2.84 3.34
N LEU A 47 4.53 -2.17 3.19
CA LEU A 47 4.40 -0.94 2.41
C LEU A 47 4.23 0.23 3.38
N PHE A 48 5.10 1.23 3.28
CA PHE A 48 5.10 2.41 4.14
C PHE A 48 5.07 3.67 3.28
N PHE A 49 4.22 4.64 3.66
CA PHE A 49 4.12 5.93 3.01
C PHE A 49 4.75 7.00 3.90
N TYR A 50 5.54 7.88 3.30
CA TYR A 50 6.13 9.04 3.96
C TYR A 50 5.77 10.32 3.16
N PRO A 51 5.75 11.50 3.79
CA PRO A 51 5.12 12.69 3.20
C PRO A 51 5.92 13.34 2.08
N SER A 52 7.25 13.44 2.21
CA SER A 52 8.12 14.07 1.20
C SER A 52 9.58 13.64 1.38
N ASP A 53 10.32 13.64 0.27
CA ASP A 53 11.77 13.57 0.28
C ASP A 53 12.39 14.86 0.87
N PHE A 54 13.54 14.72 1.54
CA PHE A 54 14.37 15.82 2.06
C PHE A 54 13.61 16.88 2.88
N THR A 55 12.94 16.45 3.94
CA THR A 55 12.39 17.38 4.93
C THR A 55 13.52 18.13 5.65
N PHE A 56 13.31 19.41 5.93
CA PHE A 56 14.27 20.25 6.64
C PHE A 56 14.59 19.66 8.04
N VAL A 57 15.88 19.59 8.35
CA VAL A 57 16.43 19.28 9.68
C VAL A 57 16.86 20.55 10.38
#